data_AF-A0A1G5EMM1-F1
#
_entry.id   AF-A0A1G5EMM1-F1
#
_cell.length_a   1.000
_cell.length_b   1.000
_cell.length_c   1.000
_cell.angle_alpha   90.00
_cell.angle_beta   90.00
_cell.angle_gamma   90.00
#
_symmetry.space_group_name_H-M   'P 1'
#
loop_
_entity.id
_entity.type
_entity.pdbx_description
1 polymer ?
#
loop_
_entity_poly.entity_id
_entity_poly.type
_entity_poly.pdbx_seq_one_letter_code
_entity_poly.pdbx_strand_id
1 'polypeptide(L)'
;MSISAYLNPNFTLGKKLIFLLITFIGVGISIGIIYLSASLVLNKKLHGKSREIAMDLAFVDKVQRFFEMLIAGVSVLSFSCSYVIINHIYTLAQSGAAGKLTSTEHMLFDMWSEGKDFLLLLLILMSCVINTLLDTFIIPLKKITREEKATIRMLAMFYVIVILMYLNTIGDESQYSPVMMYYFGLMIGRFVYFDASFKDFLVALKNMFFNLPYMALTLILIGLLNLFGFNMGYLLERNYYIVGIFYTHLFLIVCIFVVHVVWMIAGTRNGPVVTES
;
A
#
# COMPACT_ATOMS: atom_id res chain seq x y z
N MET A 1 -26.56 -9.64 -9.72
CA MET A 1 -25.66 -9.52 -8.55
C MET A 1 -25.18 -8.07 -8.56
N SER A 2 -25.49 -7.27 -7.53
CA SER A 2 -25.28 -5.80 -7.57
C SER A 2 -23.97 -5.38 -6.88
N ILE A 3 -23.47 -4.18 -7.23
CA ILE A 3 -22.31 -3.49 -6.61
C ILE A 3 -22.34 -3.51 -5.07
N SER A 4 -23.53 -3.56 -4.46
CA SER A 4 -23.70 -3.65 -3.00
C SER A 4 -23.02 -4.86 -2.34
N ALA A 5 -22.76 -5.94 -3.09
CA ALA A 5 -22.00 -7.10 -2.58
C ALA A 5 -20.53 -6.75 -2.27
N TYR A 6 -19.95 -5.80 -2.99
CA TYR A 6 -18.58 -5.33 -2.80
C TYR A 6 -18.42 -4.36 -1.63
N LEU A 7 -19.53 -3.77 -1.14
CA LEU A 7 -19.53 -2.80 -0.05
C LEU A 7 -19.60 -3.43 1.35
N ASN A 8 -19.57 -4.76 1.43
CA ASN A 8 -19.65 -5.55 2.67
C ASN A 8 -20.70 -5.00 3.67
N PRO A 9 -22.00 -5.15 3.38
CA PRO A 9 -23.08 -4.60 4.20
C PRO A 9 -23.09 -5.16 5.65
N ASN A 10 -22.45 -6.30 5.89
CA ASN A 10 -22.36 -6.95 7.21
C ASN A 10 -21.23 -6.38 8.10
N PHE A 11 -20.40 -5.47 7.57
CA PHE A 11 -19.35 -4.82 8.33
C PHE A 11 -19.90 -3.62 9.11
N THR A 12 -20.63 -3.93 10.18
CA THR A 12 -21.20 -2.95 11.11
C THR A 12 -20.13 -2.03 11.70
N LEU A 13 -20.52 -0.81 12.08
CA LEU A 13 -19.64 0.22 12.63
C LEU A 13 -18.84 -0.24 13.85
N GLY A 14 -19.40 -1.10 14.71
CA GLY A 14 -18.69 -1.70 15.83
C GLY A 14 -17.51 -2.59 15.41
N LYS A 15 -17.71 -3.44 14.40
CA LYS A 15 -16.65 -4.31 13.85
C LYS A 15 -15.56 -3.49 13.16
N LYS A 16 -15.94 -2.42 12.44
CA LYS A 16 -15.01 -1.44 11.86
C LYS A 16 -14.11 -0.82 12.91
N LEU A 17 -14.67 -0.44 14.05
CA LEU A 17 -13.93 0.18 15.14
C LEU A 17 -12.97 -0.80 15.83
N ILE A 18 -13.40 -2.04 16.06
CA ILE A 18 -12.51 -3.10 16.61
C ILE A 18 -11.34 -3.36 15.65
N PHE A 19 -11.61 -3.50 14.35
CA PHE A 19 -10.58 -3.73 13.35
C PHE A 19 -9.61 -2.53 13.25
N LEU A 20 -10.12 -1.31 13.33
CA LEU A 20 -9.31 -0.10 13.41
C LEU A 20 -8.39 -0.11 14.65
N LEU A 21 -8.90 -0.49 15.82
CA LEU A 21 -8.10 -0.56 17.06
C LEU A 21 -6.96 -1.58 16.92
N ILE A 22 -7.24 -2.76 16.36
CA ILE A 22 -6.22 -3.78 16.11
C ILE A 22 -5.19 -3.31 15.08
N THR A 23 -5.65 -2.57 14.07
CA THR A 23 -4.75 -1.93 13.10
C THR A 23 -3.82 -0.93 13.78
N PHE A 24 -4.31 -0.12 14.72
CA PHE A 24 -3.47 0.76 15.54
C PHE A 24 -2.44 -0.01 16.37
N ILE A 25 -2.83 -1.12 17.00
CA ILE A 25 -1.90 -1.98 17.74
C ILE A 25 -0.83 -2.53 16.80
N GLY A 26 -1.22 -3.03 15.62
CA GLY A 26 -0.30 -3.55 14.61
C GLY A 26 0.71 -2.50 14.15
N VAL A 27 0.25 -1.30 13.80
CA VAL A 27 1.12 -0.17 13.43
C VAL A 27 2.04 0.22 14.60
N GLY A 28 1.53 0.26 15.83
CA GLY A 28 2.32 0.56 17.02
C GLY A 28 3.43 -0.47 17.28
N ILE A 29 3.14 -1.76 17.11
CA ILE A 29 4.13 -2.84 17.19
C ILE A 29 5.19 -2.68 16.10
N SER A 30 4.79 -2.40 14.85
CA SER A 30 5.73 -2.17 13.75
C SER A 30 6.66 -0.98 14.03
N ILE A 31 6.14 0.13 14.55
CA ILE A 31 6.94 1.29 14.96
C ILE A 31 7.89 0.91 16.10
N GLY A 32 7.43 0.13 17.08
CA GLY A 32 8.27 -0.38 18.17
C GLY A 32 9.42 -1.27 17.67
N ILE A 33 9.17 -2.14 16.70
CA ILE A 33 10.20 -2.95 16.04
C ILE A 33 11.21 -2.06 15.32
N ILE A 34 10.75 -1.03 14.61
CA ILE A 34 11.63 -0.05 13.95
C ILE A 34 12.52 0.66 14.98
N TYR A 35 11.95 1.10 16.10
CA TYR A 35 12.68 1.73 17.20
C TYR A 35 13.75 0.79 17.79
N LEU A 36 13.38 -0.45 18.10
CA LEU A 36 14.30 -1.47 18.61
C LEU A 36 15.45 -1.72 17.62
N SER A 37 15.14 -1.86 16.33
CA SER A 37 16.14 -2.06 15.29
C SER A 37 17.12 -0.88 15.17
N ALA A 38 16.64 0.35 15.32
CA ALA A 38 17.47 1.55 15.33
C ALA A 38 18.36 1.59 16.58
N SER A 39 17.80 1.30 17.75
CA SER A 39 18.53 1.28 19.02
C SER A 39 19.67 0.25 19.02
N LEU A 40 19.43 -0.97 18.53
CA LEU A 40 20.44 -2.02 18.47
C LEU A 40 21.60 -1.69 17.52
N VAL A 41 21.31 -1.02 16.39
CA VAL A 41 22.35 -0.62 15.43
C VAL A 41 23.19 0.54 15.96
N LEU A 42 22.57 1.52 16.64
CA LEU A 42 23.28 2.68 17.18
C LEU A 42 24.05 2.37 18.46
N ASN A 43 23.56 1.46 19.31
CA ASN A 43 24.28 1.02 20.52
C ASN A 43 25.65 0.41 20.19
N LYS A 44 25.86 -0.10 18.97
CA LYS A 44 27.16 -0.60 18.52
C LYS A 44 28.12 0.49 18.02
N LYS A 45 27.63 1.71 17.75
CA LYS A 45 28.40 2.72 16.99
C LYS A 45 28.67 4.03 17.74
N LEU A 46 27.82 4.46 18.67
CA LEU A 46 27.88 5.82 19.25
C LEU A 46 27.57 5.83 20.75
N HIS A 47 28.25 6.70 21.51
CA HIS A 47 28.03 6.94 22.95
C HIS A 47 27.63 8.41 23.22
N GLY A 48 26.84 8.66 24.28
CA GLY A 48 26.54 10.01 24.79
C GLY A 48 25.44 10.78 24.03
N LYS A 49 25.44 12.12 24.12
CA LYS A 49 24.41 13.01 23.52
C LYS A 49 24.28 12.90 22.00
N SER A 50 25.38 12.59 21.30
CA SER A 50 25.35 12.35 19.85
C SER A 50 24.54 11.10 19.48
N ARG A 51 24.36 10.15 20.41
CA ARG A 51 23.51 8.97 20.22
C ARG A 51 22.03 9.34 20.21
N GLU A 52 21.59 10.22 21.10
CA GLU A 52 20.17 10.58 21.22
C GLU A 52 19.68 11.32 19.96
N ILE A 53 20.46 12.29 19.49
CA ILE A 53 20.16 13.03 18.26
C ILE A 53 20.20 12.08 17.05
N ALA A 54 21.24 11.24 16.92
CA ALA A 54 21.34 10.29 15.82
C ALA A 54 20.21 9.24 15.84
N MET A 55 19.74 8.83 17.02
CA MET A 55 18.66 7.87 17.19
C MET A 55 17.33 8.47 16.75
N ASP A 56 17.02 9.69 17.16
CA ASP A 56 15.78 10.36 16.77
C ASP A 56 15.74 10.58 15.25
N LEU A 57 16.84 11.08 14.65
CA LEU A 57 16.92 11.24 13.20
C LEU A 57 16.78 9.91 12.45
N ALA A 58 17.48 8.86 12.88
CA ALA A 58 17.40 7.54 12.25
C ALA A 58 16.03 6.89 12.43
N PHE A 59 15.40 7.05 13.59
CA PHE A 59 14.05 6.55 13.83
C PHE A 59 13.04 7.25 12.92
N VAL A 60 13.10 8.59 12.83
CA VAL A 60 12.21 9.37 11.96
C VAL A 60 12.34 8.94 10.51
N ASP A 61 13.57 8.81 10.01
CA ASP A 61 13.82 8.38 8.62
C ASP A 61 13.20 6.99 8.34
N LYS A 62 13.45 6.02 9.22
CA LYS A 62 12.93 4.65 9.04
C LYS A 62 11.41 4.57 9.10
N VAL A 63 10.77 5.31 10.01
CA VAL A 63 9.31 5.37 10.10
C VAL A 63 8.71 6.01 8.85
N GLN A 64 9.35 7.05 8.32
CA GLN A 64 8.93 7.68 7.06
C GLN A 64 9.00 6.70 5.88
N ARG A 65 10.06 5.89 5.78
CA ARG A 65 10.17 4.86 4.72
C ARG A 65 9.06 3.82 4.81
N PHE A 66 8.74 3.40 6.03
CA PHE A 66 7.65 2.47 6.29
C PHE A 66 6.28 3.05 5.89
N PHE A 67 6.02 4.32 6.22
CA PHE A 67 4.78 5.00 5.82
C PHE A 67 4.68 5.22 4.31
N GLU A 68 5.76 5.66 3.65
CA GLU A 68 5.79 5.80 2.18
C GLU A 68 5.43 4.48 1.49
N MET A 69 5.94 3.35 2.00
CA MET A 69 5.64 2.05 1.42
C MET A 69 4.17 1.66 1.56
N LEU A 70 3.57 1.92 2.73
CA LEU A 70 2.14 1.65 2.97
C LEU A 70 1.26 2.52 2.07
N ILE A 71 1.59 3.81 1.93
CA ILE A 71 0.88 4.75 1.05
C ILE A 71 1.00 4.30 -0.41
N ALA A 72 2.23 4.04 -0.86
CA ALA A 72 2.50 3.64 -2.24
C ALA A 72 1.73 2.37 -2.62
N GLY A 73 1.67 1.37 -1.74
CA GLY A 73 0.95 0.16 -2.07
C GLY A 73 -0.56 0.26 -1.98
N VAL A 74 -1.13 1.27 -1.29
CA VAL A 74 -2.58 1.54 -1.39
C VAL A 74 -2.95 2.03 -2.79
N SER A 75 -2.17 2.92 -3.37
CA SER A 75 -2.41 3.40 -4.74
C SER A 75 -2.33 2.25 -5.75
N VAL A 76 -1.32 1.38 -5.59
CA VAL A 76 -1.15 0.18 -6.44
C VAL A 76 -2.33 -0.79 -6.25
N LEU A 77 -2.70 -1.10 -5.00
CA LEU A 77 -3.87 -1.96 -4.75
C LEU A 77 -5.19 -1.35 -5.20
N SER A 78 -5.34 -0.03 -5.19
CA SER A 78 -6.53 0.65 -5.71
C SER A 78 -6.75 0.35 -7.19
N PHE A 79 -5.68 0.34 -7.99
CA PHE A 79 -5.75 -0.08 -9.38
C PHE A 79 -6.07 -1.57 -9.52
N SER A 80 -5.37 -2.44 -8.78
CA SER A 80 -5.59 -3.88 -8.83
C SER A 80 -7.05 -4.24 -8.48
N CYS A 81 -7.57 -3.60 -7.44
CA CYS A 81 -8.93 -3.74 -6.97
C CYS A 81 -9.93 -3.28 -8.05
N SER A 82 -9.71 -2.09 -8.63
CA SER A 82 -10.58 -1.56 -9.69
C SER A 82 -10.60 -2.47 -10.92
N TYR A 83 -9.43 -2.97 -11.36
CA TYR A 83 -9.33 -3.92 -12.46
C TYR A 83 -10.14 -5.19 -12.19
N VAL A 84 -9.93 -5.82 -11.04
CA VAL A 84 -10.58 -7.11 -10.71
C VAL A 84 -12.09 -6.93 -10.58
N ILE A 85 -12.55 -5.82 -10.00
CA ILE A 85 -13.99 -5.51 -9.92
C ILE A 85 -14.60 -5.38 -11.31
N ILE A 86 -13.98 -4.57 -12.20
CA ILE A 86 -14.53 -4.35 -13.55
C ILE A 86 -14.49 -5.63 -14.37
N ASN A 87 -13.37 -6.37 -14.34
CA ASN A 87 -13.23 -7.62 -15.07
C ASN A 87 -14.23 -8.68 -14.58
N HIS A 88 -14.46 -8.77 -13.28
CA HIS A 88 -15.45 -9.69 -12.71
C HIS A 88 -16.90 -9.29 -13.05
N ILE A 89 -17.23 -8.00 -13.07
CA ILE A 89 -18.55 -7.52 -13.53
C ILE A 89 -18.74 -7.87 -15.02
N TYR A 90 -17.71 -7.67 -15.84
CA TYR A 90 -17.74 -8.00 -17.25
C TYR A 90 -17.96 -9.50 -17.48
N THR A 91 -17.24 -10.39 -16.78
CA THR A 91 -17.43 -11.84 -16.93
C THR A 91 -18.80 -12.32 -16.44
N LEU A 92 -19.34 -11.71 -15.38
CA LEU A 92 -20.70 -12.00 -14.90
C LEU A 92 -21.77 -11.54 -15.90
N ALA A 93 -21.57 -10.39 -16.55
CA ALA A 93 -22.47 -9.88 -17.59
C ALA A 93 -22.41 -10.77 -18.85
N GLN A 94 -21.22 -11.17 -19.27
CA GLN A 94 -21.02 -12.04 -20.43
C GLN A 94 -21.58 -13.45 -20.25
N SER A 95 -21.49 -14.01 -19.03
CA SER A 95 -22.01 -15.34 -18.71
C SER A 95 -23.52 -15.39 -18.50
N GLY A 96 -24.23 -14.25 -18.59
CA GLY A 96 -25.68 -14.17 -18.39
C GLY A 96 -26.13 -14.38 -16.93
N ALA A 97 -25.18 -14.53 -15.99
CA ALA A 97 -25.45 -14.69 -14.56
C ALA A 97 -25.71 -13.36 -13.84
N ALA A 98 -25.44 -12.23 -14.50
CA ALA A 98 -25.77 -10.91 -13.99
C ALA A 98 -27.28 -10.65 -14.10
N GLY A 99 -28.00 -10.68 -12.98
CA GLY A 99 -29.35 -10.08 -12.91
C GLY A 99 -29.35 -8.60 -13.33
N LYS A 100 -30.52 -8.02 -13.69
CA LYS A 100 -30.72 -6.67 -14.25
C LYS A 100 -29.55 -5.72 -13.98
N LEU A 101 -28.71 -5.51 -15.01
CA LEU A 101 -27.61 -4.57 -14.95
C LEU A 101 -28.15 -3.15 -14.73
N THR A 102 -27.47 -2.43 -13.86
CA THR A 102 -27.65 -1.00 -13.63
C THR A 102 -27.10 -0.24 -14.84
N SER A 103 -27.61 0.95 -15.17
CA SER A 103 -27.12 1.76 -16.31
C SER A 103 -25.61 2.01 -16.30
N THR A 104 -25.01 2.09 -15.11
CA THR A 104 -23.56 2.22 -14.93
C THR A 104 -22.79 0.94 -15.28
N GLU A 105 -23.38 -0.23 -15.05
CA GLU A 105 -22.77 -1.52 -15.35
C GLU A 105 -22.78 -1.80 -16.86
N HIS A 106 -23.80 -1.32 -17.57
CA HIS A 106 -23.84 -1.35 -19.04
C HIS A 106 -22.74 -0.45 -19.66
N MET A 107 -22.59 0.78 -19.18
CA MET A 107 -21.52 1.67 -19.63
C MET A 107 -20.12 1.06 -19.40
N LEU A 108 -19.91 0.43 -18.23
CA LEU A 108 -18.65 -0.25 -17.94
C LEU A 108 -18.42 -1.49 -18.83
N PHE A 109 -19.48 -2.23 -19.16
CA PHE A 109 -19.41 -3.39 -20.06
C PHE A 109 -18.96 -2.97 -21.46
N ASP A 110 -19.61 -1.95 -22.03
CA ASP A 110 -19.30 -1.46 -23.38
C ASP A 110 -17.87 -0.88 -23.44
N MET A 111 -17.50 -0.07 -22.45
CA MET A 111 -16.15 0.50 -22.35
C MET A 111 -15.06 -0.57 -22.17
N TRP A 112 -15.34 -1.65 -21.44
CA TRP A 112 -14.39 -2.75 -21.26
C TRP A 112 -14.31 -3.66 -22.49
N SER A 113 -15.42 -3.85 -23.21
CA SER A 113 -15.47 -4.70 -24.40
C SER A 113 -14.69 -4.09 -25.56
N GLU A 114 -14.89 -2.80 -25.84
CA GLU A 114 -14.30 -2.12 -27.00
C GLU A 114 -13.00 -1.37 -26.67
N GLY A 115 -12.81 -0.97 -25.41
CA GLY A 115 -11.79 -0.01 -24.99
C GLY A 115 -10.91 -0.46 -23.83
N LYS A 116 -10.75 -1.78 -23.62
CA LYS A 116 -9.98 -2.35 -22.50
C LYS A 116 -8.64 -1.64 -22.25
N ASP A 117 -7.81 -1.51 -23.28
CA ASP A 117 -6.46 -0.94 -23.12
C ASP A 117 -6.49 0.55 -22.73
N PHE A 118 -7.42 1.32 -23.29
CA PHE A 118 -7.61 2.73 -22.91
C PHE A 118 -8.12 2.87 -21.48
N LEU A 119 -9.03 2.00 -21.06
CA LEU A 119 -9.56 2.00 -19.69
C LEU A 119 -8.49 1.58 -18.68
N LEU A 120 -7.65 0.60 -19.02
CA LEU A 120 -6.50 0.23 -18.20
C LEU A 120 -5.51 1.39 -18.06
N LEU A 121 -5.18 2.06 -19.17
CA LEU A 121 -4.33 3.24 -19.16
C LEU A 121 -4.91 4.34 -18.25
N LEU A 122 -6.21 4.60 -18.36
CA LEU A 122 -6.92 5.55 -17.50
C LEU A 122 -6.84 5.15 -16.01
N LEU A 123 -7.04 3.87 -15.69
CA LEU A 123 -6.95 3.38 -14.31
C LEU A 123 -5.53 3.52 -13.74
N ILE A 124 -4.49 3.30 -14.55
CA ILE A 124 -3.10 3.53 -14.14
C ILE A 124 -2.87 5.03 -13.86
N LEU A 125 -3.36 5.91 -14.74
CA LEU A 125 -3.27 7.35 -14.54
C LEU A 125 -4.01 7.79 -13.27
N MET A 126 -5.20 7.24 -13.00
CA MET A 126 -5.95 7.50 -11.77
C MET A 126 -5.20 7.02 -10.52
N SER A 127 -4.56 5.84 -10.58
CA SER A 127 -3.70 5.36 -9.50
C SER A 127 -2.54 6.31 -9.23
N CYS A 128 -1.88 6.84 -10.27
CA CYS A 128 -0.85 7.86 -10.14
C CYS A 128 -1.38 9.15 -9.49
N VAL A 129 -2.58 9.60 -9.89
CA VAL A 129 -3.24 10.76 -9.27
C VAL A 129 -3.55 10.52 -7.80
N ILE A 130 -4.06 9.33 -7.44
CA ILE A 130 -4.28 8.93 -6.05
C ILE A 130 -2.96 8.98 -5.28
N ASN A 131 -1.87 8.47 -5.84
CA ASN A 131 -0.54 8.56 -5.22
C ASN A 131 -0.15 10.01 -4.92
N THR A 132 -0.31 10.91 -5.89
CA THR A 132 -0.04 12.35 -5.69
C THR A 132 -0.97 12.99 -4.67
N LEU A 133 -2.25 12.59 -4.63
CA LEU A 133 -3.21 13.07 -3.65
C LEU A 133 -2.82 12.61 -2.24
N LEU A 134 -2.51 11.32 -2.06
CA LEU A 134 -2.06 10.79 -0.77
C LEU A 134 -0.75 11.45 -0.32
N ASP A 135 0.21 11.66 -1.23
CA ASP A 135 1.46 12.39 -0.97
C ASP A 135 1.21 13.83 -0.48
N THR A 136 0.23 14.51 -1.07
CA THR A 136 -0.01 15.94 -0.81
C THR A 136 -0.88 16.15 0.43
N PHE A 137 -1.92 15.32 0.61
CA PHE A 137 -2.92 15.49 1.66
C PHE A 137 -2.58 14.74 2.96
N ILE A 138 -1.90 13.60 2.90
CA ILE A 138 -1.80 12.69 4.06
C ILE A 138 -0.51 12.90 4.85
N ILE A 139 0.68 12.89 4.21
CA ILE A 139 1.97 13.12 4.90
C ILE A 139 2.99 13.78 3.95
N PRO A 140 3.32 15.08 4.10
CA PRO A 140 4.49 15.65 3.45
C PRO A 140 5.77 15.09 4.09
N LEU A 141 6.26 13.97 3.55
CA LEU A 141 7.49 13.30 4.00
C LEU A 141 8.72 14.15 3.62
N LYS A 142 9.15 15.02 4.53
CA LYS A 142 10.22 16.01 4.27
C LYS A 142 11.65 15.45 4.24
N LYS A 143 11.93 14.22 4.72
CA LYS A 143 13.32 13.73 4.87
C LYS A 143 13.78 12.70 3.83
N ILE A 144 12.89 12.09 3.06
CA ILE A 144 13.27 11.09 2.06
C ILE A 144 13.68 11.77 0.75
N THR A 145 14.83 11.38 0.18
CA THR A 145 15.26 11.88 -1.13
C THR A 145 14.34 11.39 -2.26
N ARG A 146 14.26 12.12 -3.38
CA ARG A 146 13.38 11.75 -4.50
C ARG A 146 13.70 10.36 -5.06
N GLU A 147 14.98 9.98 -5.07
CA GLU A 147 15.45 8.66 -5.52
C GLU A 147 15.00 7.54 -4.59
N GLU A 148 15.20 7.71 -3.27
CA GLU A 148 14.77 6.72 -2.28
C GLU A 148 13.25 6.55 -2.28
N LYS A 149 12.50 7.65 -2.44
CA LYS A 149 11.04 7.62 -2.60
C LYS A 149 10.63 6.77 -3.80
N ALA A 150 11.32 6.92 -4.93
CA ALA A 150 11.08 6.11 -6.11
C ALA A 150 11.42 4.62 -5.87
N THR A 151 12.54 4.32 -5.22
CA THR A 151 12.92 2.94 -4.85
C THR A 151 11.88 2.30 -3.93
N ILE A 152 11.39 3.02 -2.92
CA ILE A 152 10.38 2.51 -1.99
C ILE A 152 9.06 2.23 -2.73
N ARG A 153 8.67 3.08 -3.68
CA ARG A 153 7.48 2.84 -4.52
C ARG A 153 7.64 1.62 -5.43
N MET A 154 8.84 1.38 -5.96
CA MET A 154 9.11 0.16 -6.73
C MET A 154 8.99 -1.08 -5.84
N LEU A 155 9.55 -1.02 -4.63
CA LEU A 155 9.40 -2.09 -3.64
C LEU A 155 7.94 -2.27 -3.20
N ALA A 156 7.16 -1.19 -3.18
CA ALA A 156 5.72 -1.23 -2.93
C ALA A 156 4.96 -2.02 -4.00
N MET A 157 5.24 -1.75 -5.28
CA MET A 157 4.69 -2.54 -6.40
C MET A 157 5.08 -4.02 -6.28
N PHE A 158 6.32 -4.30 -5.90
CA PHE A 158 6.81 -5.67 -5.73
C PHE A 158 6.06 -6.42 -4.62
N TYR A 159 5.84 -5.82 -3.44
CA TYR A 159 5.09 -6.51 -2.40
C TYR A 159 3.61 -6.72 -2.79
N VAL A 160 3.01 -5.79 -3.55
CA VAL A 160 1.65 -5.97 -4.04
C VAL A 160 1.58 -7.13 -5.03
N ILE A 161 2.59 -7.32 -5.88
CA ILE A 161 2.71 -8.53 -6.72
C ILE A 161 2.75 -9.79 -5.85
N VAL A 162 3.50 -9.79 -4.74
CA VAL A 162 3.51 -10.92 -3.79
C VAL A 162 2.11 -11.19 -3.21
N ILE A 163 1.36 -10.15 -2.85
CA ILE A 163 -0.02 -10.27 -2.39
C ILE A 163 -0.92 -10.85 -3.49
N LEU A 164 -0.81 -10.35 -4.73
CA LEU A 164 -1.61 -10.83 -5.86
C LEU A 164 -1.27 -12.28 -6.21
N MET A 165 -0.01 -12.68 -6.12
CA MET A 165 0.42 -14.06 -6.31
C MET A 165 -0.17 -14.98 -5.23
N TYR A 166 -0.24 -14.53 -3.98
CA TYR A 166 -0.96 -15.24 -2.92
C TYR A 166 -2.47 -15.31 -3.18
N LEU A 167 -3.08 -14.25 -3.70
CA LEU A 167 -4.49 -14.29 -4.12
C LEU A 167 -4.73 -15.22 -5.31
N ASN A 168 -3.75 -15.34 -6.21
CA ASN A 168 -3.82 -16.23 -7.36
C ASN A 168 -3.88 -17.71 -6.96
N THR A 169 -3.32 -18.09 -5.80
CA THR A 169 -3.37 -19.47 -5.31
C THR A 169 -4.68 -19.81 -4.57
N ILE A 170 -5.40 -18.81 -4.07
CA ILE A 170 -6.63 -19.00 -3.27
C ILE A 170 -7.90 -18.63 -4.06
N GLY A 171 -7.80 -17.67 -4.98
CA GLY A 171 -8.88 -17.19 -5.82
C GLY A 171 -8.81 -17.75 -7.26
N ASP A 172 -9.52 -17.10 -8.16
CA ASP A 172 -9.55 -17.48 -9.58
C ASP A 172 -8.31 -16.94 -10.32
N GLU A 173 -7.46 -17.85 -10.80
CA GLU A 173 -6.20 -17.55 -11.50
C GLU A 173 -6.39 -16.61 -12.71
N SER A 174 -7.55 -16.73 -13.38
CA SER A 174 -7.89 -15.95 -14.57
C SER A 174 -8.04 -14.44 -14.30
N GLN A 175 -8.28 -14.06 -13.05
CA GLN A 175 -8.56 -12.68 -12.66
C GLN A 175 -7.30 -11.91 -12.22
N TYR A 176 -6.35 -12.62 -11.58
CA TYR A 176 -5.18 -11.97 -10.96
C TYR A 176 -3.95 -11.99 -11.86
N SER A 177 -3.77 -13.03 -12.68
CA SER A 177 -2.61 -13.17 -13.57
C SER A 177 -2.41 -11.98 -14.53
N PRO A 178 -3.46 -11.44 -15.20
CA PRO A 178 -3.30 -10.26 -16.05
C PRO A 178 -2.80 -9.04 -15.27
N VAL A 179 -3.35 -8.78 -14.07
CA VAL A 179 -2.96 -7.64 -13.21
C VAL A 179 -1.49 -7.75 -12.79
N MET A 180 -1.05 -8.95 -12.43
CA MET A 180 0.35 -9.20 -12.09
C MET A 180 1.27 -8.88 -13.28
N MET A 181 0.90 -9.31 -14.49
CA MET A 181 1.68 -9.03 -15.71
C MET A 181 1.72 -7.54 -16.03
N TYR A 182 0.62 -6.79 -15.86
CA TYR A 182 0.62 -5.33 -16.04
C TYR A 182 1.59 -4.65 -15.06
N TYR A 183 1.60 -5.04 -13.79
CA TYR A 183 2.54 -4.47 -12.82
C TYR A 183 3.99 -4.87 -13.07
N PHE A 184 4.22 -6.12 -13.44
CA PHE A 184 5.55 -6.58 -13.79
C PHE A 184 6.09 -5.81 -15.01
N GLY A 185 5.24 -5.59 -16.02
CA GLY A 185 5.56 -4.75 -17.18
C GLY A 185 5.82 -3.29 -16.81
N LEU A 186 5.00 -2.67 -15.96
CA LEU A 186 5.23 -1.30 -15.47
C LEU A 186 6.53 -1.19 -14.66
N MET A 187 6.83 -2.18 -13.83
CA MET A 187 8.05 -2.23 -13.04
C MET A 187 9.28 -2.38 -13.94
N ILE A 188 9.27 -3.30 -14.90
CA ILE A 188 10.34 -3.46 -15.89
C ILE A 188 10.49 -2.19 -16.73
N GLY A 189 9.39 -1.65 -17.27
CA GLY A 189 9.41 -0.42 -18.06
C GLY A 189 10.04 0.74 -17.29
N ARG A 190 9.77 0.82 -15.98
CA ARG A 190 10.39 1.81 -15.08
C ARG A 190 11.88 1.54 -14.85
N PHE A 191 12.28 0.28 -14.65
CA PHE A 191 13.69 -0.08 -14.52
C PHE A 191 14.48 0.17 -15.81
N VAL A 192 13.91 -0.14 -16.97
CA VAL A 192 14.51 0.12 -18.28
C VAL A 192 14.59 1.62 -18.56
N TYR A 193 13.56 2.41 -18.18
CA TYR A 193 13.56 3.87 -18.35
C TYR A 193 14.58 4.58 -17.44
N PHE A 194 14.81 4.09 -16.23
CA PHE A 194 15.81 4.65 -15.31
C PHE A 194 17.24 4.25 -15.64
N ASP A 195 17.45 3.23 -16.47
CA ASP A 195 18.77 2.60 -16.64
C ASP A 195 19.40 2.83 -18.00
N ALA A 196 19.69 4.08 -18.34
CA ALA A 196 20.60 4.39 -19.45
C ALA A 196 22.07 3.95 -19.16
N SER A 197 22.37 3.52 -17.92
CA SER A 197 23.70 3.09 -17.47
C SER A 197 23.61 2.04 -16.36
N PHE A 198 24.02 0.79 -16.64
CA PHE A 198 24.00 -0.39 -15.74
C PHE A 198 24.48 -0.13 -14.29
N LYS A 199 25.32 0.90 -14.08
CA LYS A 199 25.78 1.34 -12.77
C LYS A 199 24.63 1.89 -11.89
N ASP A 200 23.72 2.65 -12.48
CA ASP A 200 22.58 3.26 -11.79
C ASP A 200 21.55 2.20 -11.42
N PHE A 201 21.35 1.19 -12.27
CA PHE A 201 20.59 -0.01 -11.91
C PHE A 201 21.18 -0.78 -10.73
N LEU A 202 22.50 -1.02 -10.69
CA LEU A 202 23.11 -1.71 -9.55
C LEU A 202 22.95 -0.94 -8.24
N VAL A 203 23.03 0.39 -8.28
CA VAL A 203 22.78 1.25 -7.12
C VAL A 203 21.31 1.18 -6.69
N ALA A 204 20.36 1.26 -7.63
CA ALA A 204 18.93 1.14 -7.36
C ALA A 204 18.57 -0.23 -6.76
N LEU A 205 19.15 -1.31 -7.30
CA LEU A 205 18.98 -2.67 -6.80
C LEU A 205 19.54 -2.82 -5.39
N LYS A 206 20.75 -2.30 -5.13
CA LYS A 206 21.34 -2.28 -3.78
C LYS A 206 20.45 -1.53 -2.79
N ASN A 207 19.93 -0.37 -3.17
CA ASN A 207 19.01 0.43 -2.35
C ASN A 207 17.69 -0.31 -2.10
N MET A 208 17.17 -1.04 -3.08
CA MET A 208 16.00 -1.90 -2.92
C MET A 208 16.25 -3.00 -1.87
N PHE A 209 17.41 -3.68 -1.94
CA PHE A 209 17.79 -4.70 -0.95
C PHE A 209 17.91 -4.14 0.48
N PHE A 210 18.43 -2.92 0.65
CA PHE A 210 18.47 -2.27 1.96
C PHE A 210 17.09 -1.97 2.54
N ASN A 211 16.09 -1.73 1.68
CA ASN A 211 14.72 -1.45 2.10
C ASN A 211 13.86 -2.73 2.25
N LEU A 212 14.36 -3.90 1.84
CA LEU A 212 13.68 -5.19 1.92
C LEU A 212 13.16 -5.56 3.34
N PRO A 213 13.88 -5.26 4.44
CA PRO A 213 13.36 -5.54 5.79
C PRO A 213 12.08 -4.77 6.10
N TYR A 214 11.94 -3.54 5.60
CA TYR A 214 10.69 -2.78 5.76
C TYR A 214 9.57 -3.45 4.96
N MET A 215 9.86 -3.94 3.76
CA MET A 215 8.87 -4.65 2.94
C MET A 215 8.37 -5.90 3.66
N ALA A 216 9.28 -6.68 4.25
CA ALA A 216 8.94 -7.84 5.05
C ALA A 216 8.07 -7.46 6.26
N LEU A 217 8.41 -6.39 6.97
CA LEU A 217 7.60 -5.87 8.07
C LEU A 217 6.18 -5.47 7.63
N THR A 218 6.06 -4.79 6.49
CA THR A 218 4.77 -4.40 5.90
C THR A 218 3.95 -5.62 5.48
N LEU A 219 4.57 -6.61 4.82
CA LEU A 219 3.91 -7.86 4.44
C LEU A 219 3.43 -8.65 5.65
N ILE A 220 4.24 -8.73 6.72
CA ILE A 220 3.85 -9.39 7.96
C ILE A 220 2.67 -8.66 8.61
N LEU A 221 2.73 -7.33 8.71
CA LEU A 221 1.64 -6.52 9.27
C LEU A 221 0.34 -6.74 8.50
N ILE A 222 0.38 -6.59 7.18
CA ILE A 222 -0.79 -6.78 6.31
C ILE A 222 -1.28 -8.21 6.38
N GLY A 223 -0.38 -9.19 6.34
CA GLY A 223 -0.71 -10.62 6.43
C GLY A 223 -1.41 -10.98 7.73
N LEU A 224 -0.92 -10.49 8.87
CA LEU A 224 -1.54 -10.71 10.17
C LEU A 224 -2.92 -10.02 10.28
N LEU A 225 -3.04 -8.78 9.81
CA LEU A 225 -4.32 -8.06 9.81
C LEU A 225 -5.35 -8.72 8.91
N ASN A 226 -4.95 -9.20 7.73
CA ASN A 226 -5.83 -9.93 6.82
C ASN A 226 -6.22 -11.29 7.39
N LEU A 227 -5.28 -12.04 7.97
CA LEU A 227 -5.57 -13.32 8.63
C LEU A 227 -6.60 -13.12 9.75
N PHE A 228 -6.41 -12.09 10.59
CA PHE A 228 -7.39 -11.74 11.62
C PHE A 228 -8.74 -11.31 11.01
N GLY A 229 -8.71 -10.45 9.98
CA GLY A 229 -9.91 -9.93 9.33
C GLY A 229 -10.76 -11.00 8.65
N PHE A 230 -10.13 -11.99 8.01
CA PHE A 230 -10.81 -13.14 7.42
C PHE A 230 -11.31 -14.11 8.50
N ASN A 231 -10.49 -14.47 9.49
CA ASN A 231 -10.90 -15.39 10.56
C ASN A 231 -12.10 -14.88 11.38
N MET A 232 -12.24 -13.56 11.54
CA MET A 232 -13.37 -12.95 12.25
C MET A 232 -14.58 -12.65 11.36
N GLY A 233 -14.52 -13.00 10.06
CA GLY A 233 -15.56 -12.74 9.07
C GLY A 233 -15.81 -11.25 8.83
N TYR A 234 -14.80 -10.39 9.04
CA TYR A 234 -14.90 -8.95 8.82
C TYR A 234 -14.62 -8.58 7.37
N LEU A 235 -13.78 -9.35 6.69
CA LEU A 235 -13.41 -9.15 5.29
C LEU A 235 -14.27 -10.02 4.37
N LEU A 236 -14.40 -9.62 3.11
CA LEU A 236 -15.20 -10.35 2.12
C LEU A 236 -14.49 -11.63 1.68
N GLU A 237 -15.16 -12.77 1.81
CA GLU A 237 -14.64 -14.07 1.38
C GLU A 237 -15.04 -14.44 -0.05
N ARG A 238 -14.36 -15.43 -0.64
CA ARG A 238 -14.61 -16.03 -1.96
C ARG A 238 -14.06 -15.21 -3.14
N ASN A 239 -14.88 -14.48 -3.89
CA ASN A 239 -14.44 -13.79 -5.12
C ASN A 239 -13.91 -12.37 -4.88
N TYR A 240 -13.87 -11.94 -3.61
CA TYR A 240 -13.64 -10.54 -3.23
C TYR A 240 -12.47 -10.37 -2.25
N TYR A 241 -11.58 -11.37 -2.17
CA TYR A 241 -10.41 -11.32 -1.28
C TYR A 241 -9.58 -10.04 -1.52
N ILE A 242 -9.41 -9.62 -2.77
CA ILE A 242 -8.69 -8.38 -3.09
C ILE A 242 -9.35 -7.13 -2.50
N VAL A 243 -10.67 -7.08 -2.44
CA VAL A 243 -11.42 -5.96 -1.86
C VAL A 243 -11.27 -5.96 -0.35
N GLY A 244 -11.30 -7.13 0.29
CA GLY A 244 -10.98 -7.29 1.71
C GLY A 244 -9.57 -6.79 2.04
N ILE A 245 -8.57 -7.19 1.26
CA ILE A 245 -7.18 -6.73 1.44
C ILE A 245 -7.06 -5.22 1.19
N PHE A 246 -7.78 -4.68 0.21
CA PHE A 246 -7.82 -3.24 -0.04
C PHE A 246 -8.44 -2.48 1.15
N TYR A 247 -9.49 -3.00 1.77
CA TYR A 247 -10.04 -2.41 3.00
C TYR A 247 -8.99 -2.34 4.12
N THR A 248 -8.21 -3.40 4.34
CA THR A 248 -7.12 -3.40 5.32
C THR A 248 -6.12 -2.27 5.05
N HIS A 249 -5.79 -2.00 3.79
CA HIS A 249 -4.91 -0.91 3.40
C HIS A 249 -5.52 0.48 3.66
N LEU A 250 -6.83 0.63 3.47
CA LEU A 250 -7.53 1.87 3.82
C LEU A 250 -7.51 2.13 5.34
N PHE A 251 -7.71 1.10 6.17
CA PHE A 251 -7.56 1.22 7.62
C PHE A 251 -6.13 1.59 8.02
N LEU A 252 -5.13 1.00 7.37
CA LEU A 252 -3.73 1.35 7.59
C LEU A 252 -3.44 2.82 7.28
N ILE A 253 -3.97 3.36 6.17
CA ILE A 253 -3.85 4.79 5.87
C ILE A 253 -4.45 5.65 6.97
N VAL A 254 -5.66 5.33 7.45
CA VAL A 254 -6.32 6.10 8.51
C VAL A 254 -5.48 6.07 9.79
N CYS A 255 -4.95 4.91 10.17
CA CYS A 255 -4.07 4.79 11.33
C CYS A 255 -2.79 5.61 11.18
N ILE A 256 -2.11 5.52 10.03
CA ILE A 256 -0.88 6.28 9.75
C ILE A 256 -1.15 7.79 9.78
N PHE A 257 -2.28 8.23 9.21
CA PHE A 257 -2.68 9.63 9.24
C PHE A 257 -2.87 10.12 10.68
N VAL A 258 -3.60 9.37 11.51
CA VAL A 258 -3.79 9.72 12.93
C VAL A 258 -2.47 9.75 13.68
N VAL A 259 -1.60 8.75 13.48
CA VAL A 259 -0.27 8.71 14.10
C VAL A 259 0.58 9.91 13.67
N HIS A 260 0.55 10.28 12.39
CA HIS A 260 1.29 11.43 11.88
C HIS A 260 0.78 12.75 12.46
N VAL A 261 -0.55 12.93 12.53
CA VAL A 261 -1.17 14.11 13.14
C VAL A 261 -0.79 14.22 14.61
N VAL A 262 -0.90 13.13 15.38
CA VAL A 262 -0.49 13.10 16.79
C VAL A 262 0.99 13.42 16.94
N TRP A 263 1.85 12.90 16.06
CA TRP A 263 3.28 13.21 16.08
C TRP A 263 3.57 14.67 15.74
N MET A 264 2.90 15.26 14.76
CA MET A 264 3.03 16.69 14.46
C MET A 264 2.57 17.57 15.62
N ILE A 265 1.48 17.21 16.29
CA ILE A 265 0.97 17.92 17.49
C ILE A 265 1.94 17.75 18.66
N ALA A 266 2.51 16.56 18.86
CA ALA A 266 3.50 16.33 19.91
C ALA A 266 4.82 17.07 19.62
N GLY A 267 5.23 17.13 18.35
CA GLY A 267 6.43 17.84 17.90
C GLY A 267 6.31 19.36 17.99
N THR A 268 5.11 19.93 17.84
CA THR A 268 4.87 21.36 18.10
C THR A 268 4.85 21.73 19.58
N ARG A 269 4.70 20.73 20.47
CA ARG A 269 4.78 20.92 21.93
C ARG A 269 6.21 20.93 22.47
N ASN A 270 7.15 20.33 21.74
CA ASN A 270 8.59 20.43 21.99
C ASN A 270 9.16 21.49 21.06
N GLY A 271 9.17 22.76 21.52
CA GLY A 271 9.67 23.91 20.77
C GLY A 271 11.09 23.73 20.19
N PRO A 272 11.47 24.60 19.24
CA PRO A 272 12.67 24.43 18.42
C PRO A 272 13.93 24.47 19.29
N VAL A 273 14.69 23.38 19.27
CA VAL A 273 16.13 23.37 19.56
C VAL A 273 16.74 23.08 18.18
N VAL A 274 17.18 24.07 17.41
CA VAL A 274 18.48 24.73 17.57
C VAL A 274 18.39 26.16 17.02
N THR A 275 18.95 27.06 17.83
CA THR A 275 19.26 28.47 17.58
C THR A 275 20.13 28.69 16.34
N GLU A 276 19.87 29.79 15.64
CA GLU A 276 20.79 30.43 14.70
C GLU A 276 22.21 30.52 15.28
N SER A 277 23.20 30.09 14.50
CA SER A 277 24.53 30.72 14.33
C SER A 277 25.30 30.00 13.22
#